data_AF-A0A453RZF0-F1
#
_entry.id   AF-A0A453RZF0-F1
#
_cell.length_a   1.000
_cell.length_b   1.000
_cell.length_c   1.000
_cell.angle_alpha   90.00
_cell.angle_beta   90.00
_cell.angle_gamma   90.00
#
_symmetry.space_group_name_H-M   'P 1'
#
loop_
_entity.id
_entity.type
_entity.pdbx_description
1 polymer ?
#
loop_
_entity_poly.entity_id
_entity_poly.type
_entity_poly.pdbx_seq_one_letter_code
_entity_poly.pdbx_strand_id
1 'polypeptide(L)'
;FLGSPDGLPTRSLPHIIIPFPSTGSGLSPIRTRSTTTSSSASSSSSTVPHAFRSSPPPAATPRAHAMEVSKQASWPDDFLCPISLEVMTDPVILPSGHTFERRSIQRWLDGGHRTCPVTNLPLPPDPTLIPNHALRRLIAAVSVSPAAVSADKALAGDCQGQGAVPASSSSVLGMLRLAKSGPAGRREVLESGAVAVLLQHAAAGDEAAARALLYLSLDGDDARVGLVADGAVDALCAAVSAGGAAAAHAATALTSLATVGVNKCTIGAHPSAVPALSRLLWRGGARERREAATTLYELCKLPENRRRTVRAGAAPALVELAANGSARAVEVLGLLAKNREGRHDLSRIPDIVAVLCTVAGSGNARAIDQALVVLNWICSESNELAMEAIKLGAFQLCEALVNDDNCKIAKNAVELARTLEKA
;
A
#
# COMPACT_ATOMS: atom_id res chain seq x y z
N PHE A 1 51.30 0.73 -34.22
CA PHE A 1 50.55 1.34 -35.34
C PHE A 1 49.39 0.42 -35.70
N LEU A 2 48.19 0.75 -35.18
CA LEU A 2 46.91 0.96 -35.91
C LEU A 2 46.22 -0.35 -36.38
N GLY A 3 44.96 -0.67 -36.07
CA GLY A 3 43.85 -0.02 -35.37
C GLY A 3 42.56 -0.85 -35.56
N SER A 4 41.61 -0.74 -34.62
CA SER A 4 40.24 -1.29 -34.66
C SER A 4 39.34 -0.60 -35.71
N PRO A 5 38.07 -1.03 -35.87
CA PRO A 5 36.95 -0.40 -35.10
C PRO A 5 35.91 -1.42 -34.59
N ASP A 6 35.58 -1.40 -33.30
CA ASP A 6 34.41 -0.77 -32.64
C ASP A 6 33.19 -1.70 -32.49
N GLY A 7 33.12 -2.32 -31.30
CA GLY A 7 31.94 -2.99 -30.75
C GLY A 7 31.55 -2.34 -29.41
N LEU A 8 30.35 -1.78 -29.37
CA LEU A 8 29.75 -1.05 -28.24
C LEU A 8 29.62 -1.92 -26.96
N PRO A 9 29.87 -1.38 -25.75
CA PRO A 9 29.66 -2.11 -24.50
C PRO A 9 28.21 -1.97 -24.02
N THR A 10 27.55 -3.11 -23.81
CA THR A 10 26.28 -3.20 -23.07
C THR A 10 26.52 -2.85 -21.60
N ARG A 11 26.06 -1.68 -21.17
CA ARG A 11 26.03 -1.27 -19.75
C ARG A 11 24.96 -2.06 -19.00
N SER A 12 25.39 -2.99 -18.15
CA SER A 12 24.58 -3.57 -17.10
C SER A 12 24.24 -2.49 -16.05
N LEU A 13 22.95 -2.36 -15.73
CA LEU A 13 22.47 -1.49 -14.65
C LEU A 13 22.55 -2.21 -13.29
N PRO A 14 22.77 -1.49 -12.18
CA PRO A 14 22.95 -2.10 -10.87
C PRO A 14 21.64 -2.66 -10.32
N HIS A 15 21.70 -3.90 -9.82
CA HIS A 15 20.65 -4.51 -9.00
C HIS A 15 20.45 -3.68 -7.72
N ILE A 16 19.24 -3.12 -7.55
CA ILE A 16 18.82 -2.51 -6.29
C ILE A 16 18.51 -3.67 -5.32
N ILE A 17 19.44 -3.94 -4.41
CA ILE A 17 19.24 -4.86 -3.29
C ILE A 17 18.58 -4.06 -2.16
N ILE A 18 17.34 -4.40 -1.82
CA ILE A 18 16.63 -3.85 -0.66
C ILE A 18 16.98 -4.73 0.55
N PRO A 19 17.64 -4.22 1.61
CA PRO A 19 17.89 -5.00 2.82
C PRO A 19 16.62 -5.10 3.67
N PHE A 20 16.27 -6.32 4.10
CA PHE A 20 15.22 -6.59 5.09
C PHE A 20 15.83 -6.64 6.50
N PRO A 21 15.24 -5.99 7.52
CA PRO A 21 15.68 -6.15 8.90
C PRO A 21 15.22 -7.49 9.49
N SER A 22 16.16 -8.16 10.14
CA SER A 22 16.03 -9.41 10.89
C SER A 22 15.19 -9.26 12.16
N THR A 23 14.40 -10.28 12.45
CA THR A 23 13.53 -10.45 13.63
C THR A 23 14.30 -10.44 14.95
N GLY A 24 13.83 -9.64 15.92
CA GLY A 24 14.21 -9.74 17.33
C GLY A 24 12.96 -9.77 18.21
N SER A 25 12.64 -10.94 18.75
CA SER A 25 11.56 -11.19 19.69
C SER A 25 12.03 -10.93 21.12
N GLY A 26 11.21 -10.26 21.94
CA GLY A 26 11.40 -10.15 23.39
C GLY A 26 10.09 -9.83 24.07
N LEU A 27 9.48 -10.84 24.69
CA LEU A 27 8.21 -10.77 25.41
C LEU A 27 8.44 -10.74 26.93
N SER A 28 7.59 -9.95 27.61
CA SER A 28 7.06 -10.10 28.99
C SER A 28 7.83 -9.47 30.17
N PRO A 29 7.19 -9.24 31.34
CA PRO A 29 5.75 -9.15 31.65
C PRO A 29 5.35 -7.91 32.50
N ILE A 30 4.03 -7.71 32.55
CA ILE A 30 3.27 -6.82 33.44
C ILE A 30 3.48 -7.20 34.91
N ARG A 31 3.71 -6.20 35.77
CA ARG A 31 3.59 -6.32 37.24
C ARG A 31 2.76 -5.17 37.79
N THR A 32 1.64 -5.54 38.39
CA THR A 32 0.78 -4.73 39.24
C THR A 32 1.50 -4.27 40.51
N ARG A 33 1.31 -3.01 40.92
CA ARG A 33 1.33 -2.67 42.35
C ARG A 33 0.55 -1.39 42.64
N SER A 34 -0.48 -1.55 43.47
CA SER A 34 -1.22 -0.53 44.19
C SER A 34 -0.35 0.11 45.27
N THR A 35 -0.46 1.43 45.45
CA THR A 35 -0.22 2.08 46.74
C THR A 35 -1.17 3.28 46.90
N THR A 36 -2.00 3.15 47.92
CA THR A 36 -2.73 4.16 48.70
C THR A 36 -1.83 5.31 49.16
N THR A 37 -2.35 6.54 49.26
CA THR A 37 -2.73 7.24 50.52
C THR A 37 -2.93 8.74 50.29
N SER A 38 -4.10 9.25 50.75
CA SER A 38 -4.36 10.50 51.51
C SER A 38 -3.81 11.84 50.95
N SER A 39 -4.53 12.98 50.95
CA SER A 39 -5.34 13.55 52.03
C SER A 39 -6.08 14.81 51.54
N SER A 40 -7.23 15.09 52.17
CA SER A 40 -7.77 16.41 52.60
C SER A 40 -7.92 17.54 51.56
N ALA A 41 -9.13 17.98 51.20
CA ALA A 41 -10.22 18.63 51.96
C ALA A 41 -10.19 20.17 51.86
N SER A 42 -11.28 20.74 51.34
CA SER A 42 -12.02 21.97 51.73
C SER A 42 -12.75 22.52 50.48
N SER A 43 -14.08 22.42 50.40
CA SER A 43 -15.09 23.36 50.93
C SER A 43 -14.89 24.76 50.34
N SER A 44 -15.82 25.41 49.61
CA SER A 44 -17.26 25.50 49.87
C SER A 44 -17.94 26.42 48.82
N SER A 45 -19.26 26.18 48.63
CA SER A 45 -20.36 27.15 48.45
C SER A 45 -20.21 28.29 47.43
N SER A 46 -20.91 28.24 46.28
CA SER A 46 -22.30 28.71 46.06
C SER A 46 -22.49 30.22 46.12
N THR A 47 -23.07 30.80 45.06
CA THR A 47 -24.25 31.71 45.08
C THR A 47 -24.38 32.38 43.70
N VAL A 48 -25.44 32.04 42.96
CA VAL A 48 -26.07 32.87 41.91
C VAL A 48 -27.01 33.85 42.65
N PRO A 49 -27.37 35.06 42.14
CA PRO A 49 -28.41 35.12 41.10
C PRO A 49 -28.43 36.39 40.21
N HIS A 50 -29.36 36.33 39.27
CA HIS A 50 -30.23 37.41 38.76
C HIS A 50 -29.90 38.16 37.46
N ALA A 51 -30.89 38.03 36.58
CA ALA A 51 -31.05 38.58 35.25
C ALA A 51 -31.38 40.07 35.23
N PHE A 52 -31.07 40.73 34.11
CA PHE A 52 -31.83 41.87 33.62
C PHE A 52 -32.15 41.72 32.13
N ARG A 53 -33.41 41.97 31.83
CA ARG A 53 -34.10 41.86 30.54
C ARG A 53 -34.48 43.30 30.16
N SER A 54 -34.15 43.74 28.94
CA SER A 54 -34.69 44.96 28.34
C SER A 54 -34.86 44.77 26.84
N SER A 55 -36.05 45.14 26.36
CA SER A 55 -36.61 44.87 25.02
C SER A 55 -36.49 46.13 24.09
N PRO A 56 -36.96 46.09 22.82
CA PRO A 56 -36.54 46.91 21.65
C PRO A 56 -37.31 48.27 21.53
N PRO A 57 -37.09 49.19 20.54
CA PRO A 57 -37.58 49.13 19.11
C PRO A 57 -36.77 50.07 18.14
N PRO A 58 -37.28 50.58 16.97
CA PRO A 58 -38.25 50.10 15.97
C PRO A 58 -37.70 50.03 14.52
N ALA A 59 -38.52 49.50 13.61
CA ALA A 59 -38.32 49.45 12.17
C ALA A 59 -38.40 50.82 11.47
N ALA A 60 -37.53 51.02 10.47
CA ALA A 60 -37.70 51.98 9.38
C ALA A 60 -37.13 51.37 8.07
N THR A 61 -37.95 51.33 7.02
CA THR A 61 -37.62 50.88 5.66
C THR A 61 -37.23 52.08 4.77
N PRO A 62 -36.81 51.90 3.51
CA PRO A 62 -35.41 51.97 3.11
C PRO A 62 -35.11 53.23 2.28
N ARG A 63 -33.86 53.68 2.26
CA ARG A 63 -33.40 54.68 1.29
C ARG A 63 -32.16 54.13 0.58
N ALA A 64 -32.36 53.83 -0.69
CA ALA A 64 -31.40 53.23 -1.58
C ALA A 64 -30.15 54.11 -1.73
N HIS A 65 -29.03 53.64 -1.18
CA HIS A 65 -27.71 53.90 -1.73
C HIS A 65 -27.18 52.56 -2.25
N ALA A 66 -27.27 52.39 -3.56
CA ALA A 66 -26.60 51.33 -4.27
C ALA A 66 -25.08 51.54 -4.12
N MET A 67 -24.46 50.79 -3.20
CA MET A 67 -23.05 50.43 -3.33
C MET A 67 -23.02 49.16 -4.18
N GLU A 68 -22.36 49.25 -5.33
CA GLU A 68 -22.06 48.10 -6.18
C GLU A 68 -21.26 47.07 -5.39
N VAL A 69 -21.95 46.02 -4.94
CA VAL A 69 -21.31 44.80 -4.47
C VAL A 69 -20.75 44.11 -5.71
N SER A 70 -19.43 44.23 -5.86
CA SER A 70 -18.65 43.40 -6.75
C SER A 70 -19.02 41.94 -6.46
N LYS A 71 -19.50 41.22 -7.46
CA LYS A 71 -19.96 39.82 -7.34
C LYS A 71 -18.76 38.92 -7.02
N GLN A 72 -18.36 38.87 -5.75
CA GLN A 72 -17.37 37.93 -5.25
C GLN A 72 -17.99 36.53 -5.30
N ALA A 73 -17.29 35.62 -5.98
CA ALA A 73 -17.61 34.20 -5.90
C ALA A 73 -17.43 33.77 -4.44
N SER A 74 -18.52 33.71 -3.68
CA SER A 74 -18.50 33.31 -2.29
C SER A 74 -18.31 31.80 -2.21
N TRP A 75 -17.17 31.39 -1.68
CA TRP A 75 -16.87 30.01 -1.37
C TRP A 75 -17.89 29.42 -0.39
N PRO A 76 -18.25 28.13 -0.49
CA PRO A 76 -19.05 27.46 0.54
C PRO A 76 -18.39 27.57 1.92
N ASP A 77 -19.19 27.73 2.98
CA ASP A 77 -18.70 27.89 4.35
C ASP A 77 -17.80 26.71 4.80
N ASP A 78 -18.05 25.50 4.29
CA ASP A 78 -17.27 24.30 4.57
C ASP A 78 -15.81 24.39 4.09
N PHE A 79 -15.49 25.33 3.20
CA PHE A 79 -14.14 25.54 2.66
C PHE A 79 -13.37 26.63 3.40
N LEU A 80 -14.04 27.39 4.28
CA LEU A 80 -13.48 28.49 5.03
C LEU A 80 -12.98 28.01 6.40
N CYS A 81 -11.80 28.47 6.79
CA CYS A 81 -11.25 28.18 8.10
C CYS A 81 -12.07 28.91 9.18
N PRO A 82 -12.59 28.25 10.22
CA PRO A 82 -13.39 28.91 11.26
C PRO A 82 -12.66 29.98 12.07
N ILE A 83 -11.31 29.95 12.11
CA ILE A 83 -10.48 30.98 12.76
C ILE A 83 -10.23 32.19 11.86
N SER A 84 -9.71 31.97 10.64
CA SER A 84 -9.30 33.06 9.75
C SER A 84 -10.41 33.54 8.80
N LEU A 85 -11.49 32.78 8.66
CA LEU A 85 -12.59 33.00 7.70
C LEU A 85 -12.13 33.05 6.23
N GLU A 86 -10.93 32.58 5.95
CA GLU A 86 -10.34 32.47 4.61
C GLU A 86 -10.41 31.02 4.12
N VAL A 87 -10.36 30.84 2.80
CA VAL A 87 -10.32 29.51 2.17
C VAL A 87 -9.12 28.73 2.65
N MET A 88 -9.34 27.50 3.09
CA MET A 88 -8.29 26.62 3.59
C MET A 88 -7.39 26.15 2.44
N THR A 89 -6.09 26.43 2.56
CA THR A 89 -5.05 25.94 1.64
C THR A 89 -4.42 24.65 2.16
N ASP A 90 -4.28 24.52 3.49
CA ASP A 90 -3.80 23.33 4.18
C ASP A 90 -4.75 22.95 5.33
N PRO A 91 -5.92 22.37 5.01
CA PRO A 91 -6.92 22.00 6.00
C PRO A 91 -6.43 20.83 6.89
N VAL A 92 -6.53 21.01 8.21
CA VAL A 92 -6.19 20.01 9.24
C VAL A 92 -7.35 19.82 10.22
N ILE A 93 -7.56 18.59 10.65
CA ILE A 93 -8.60 18.17 11.58
C ILE A 93 -8.01 18.10 12.99
N LEU A 94 -8.70 18.72 13.93
CA LEU A 94 -8.48 18.54 15.37
C LEU A 94 -9.16 17.25 15.88
N PRO A 95 -8.76 16.70 17.03
CA PRO A 95 -9.45 15.58 17.68
C PRO A 95 -10.95 15.82 17.94
N SER A 96 -11.39 17.07 17.98
CA SER A 96 -12.80 17.47 18.06
C SER A 96 -13.61 17.20 16.78
N GLY A 97 -12.96 16.82 15.67
CA GLY A 97 -13.59 16.56 14.37
C GLY A 97 -13.74 17.80 13.47
N HIS A 98 -13.37 18.98 13.95
CA HIS A 98 -13.43 20.21 13.16
C HIS A 98 -12.16 20.45 12.34
N THR A 99 -12.32 21.01 11.14
CA THR A 99 -11.23 21.31 10.22
C THR A 99 -10.87 22.79 10.26
N PHE A 100 -9.57 23.10 10.22
CA PHE A 100 -9.02 24.46 10.26
C PHE A 100 -7.85 24.57 9.28
N GLU A 101 -7.49 25.78 8.88
CA GLU A 101 -6.20 26.05 8.23
C GLU A 101 -5.04 25.75 9.21
N ARG A 102 -4.04 24.98 8.79
CA ARG A 102 -2.91 24.57 9.65
C ARG A 102 -2.27 25.75 10.36
N ARG A 103 -1.94 26.82 9.64
CA ARG A 103 -1.27 27.99 10.22
C ARG A 103 -2.12 28.68 11.27
N SER A 104 -3.44 28.72 11.06
CA SER A 104 -4.38 29.38 11.96
C SER A 104 -4.56 28.60 13.26
N ILE A 105 -4.74 27.27 13.18
CA ILE A 105 -4.88 26.45 14.39
C ILE A 105 -3.55 26.26 15.13
N GLN A 106 -2.42 26.26 14.41
CA GLN A 106 -1.10 26.20 15.06
C GLN A 106 -0.85 27.45 15.89
N ARG A 107 -1.13 28.66 15.37
CA ARG A 107 -1.03 29.91 16.15
C ARG A 107 -1.92 29.91 17.39
N TRP A 108 -3.12 29.33 17.29
CA TRP A 108 -4.03 29.18 18.42
C TRP A 108 -3.43 28.29 19.53
N LEU A 109 -2.85 27.14 19.17
CA LEU A 109 -2.21 26.23 20.12
C LEU A 109 -0.91 26.81 20.71
N ASP A 110 -0.11 27.49 19.88
CA ASP A 110 1.13 28.17 20.27
C ASP A 110 0.85 29.34 21.23
N GLY A 111 -0.33 29.98 21.10
CA GLY A 111 -0.84 31.00 22.04
C GLY A 111 -1.24 30.44 23.42
N GLY A 112 -1.07 29.15 23.65
CA GLY A 112 -1.38 28.49 24.92
C GLY A 112 -2.84 28.04 25.07
N HIS A 113 -3.68 28.24 24.05
CA HIS A 113 -5.06 27.78 24.09
C HIS A 113 -5.13 26.25 23.97
N ARG A 114 -5.86 25.61 24.89
CA ARG A 114 -6.05 24.14 24.94
C ARG A 114 -7.51 23.75 24.76
N THR A 115 -8.23 24.53 23.98
CA THR A 115 -9.64 24.29 23.65
C THR A 115 -9.85 24.33 22.14
N CYS A 116 -10.85 23.62 21.65
CA CYS A 116 -11.30 23.70 20.27
C CYS A 116 -11.96 25.08 20.03
N PRO A 117 -11.55 25.86 19.01
CA PRO A 117 -12.13 27.19 18.73
C PRO A 117 -13.64 27.18 18.42
N VAL A 118 -14.16 26.05 17.92
CA VAL A 118 -15.57 25.93 17.50
C VAL A 118 -16.45 25.40 18.63
N THR A 119 -15.98 24.40 19.38
CA THR A 119 -16.80 23.72 20.41
C THR A 119 -16.48 24.15 21.83
N ASN A 120 -15.39 24.92 22.04
CA ASN A 120 -14.84 25.28 23.35
C ASN A 120 -14.54 24.08 24.27
N LEU A 121 -14.51 22.86 23.74
CA LEU A 121 -14.17 21.65 24.49
C LEU A 121 -12.65 21.56 24.67
N PRO A 122 -12.18 21.04 25.82
CA PRO A 122 -10.76 20.86 26.09
C PRO A 122 -10.14 19.85 25.11
N LEU A 123 -8.95 20.20 24.61
CA LEU A 123 -8.14 19.34 23.75
C LEU A 123 -7.16 18.50 24.59
N PRO A 124 -6.76 17.31 24.12
CA PRO A 124 -5.68 16.55 24.73
C PRO A 124 -4.38 17.37 24.78
N PRO A 125 -3.44 17.05 25.70
CA PRO A 125 -2.24 17.85 25.95
C PRO A 125 -1.39 18.09 24.71
N ASP A 126 -1.30 17.10 23.82
CA ASP A 126 -0.65 17.18 22.50
C ASP A 126 -1.66 16.83 21.39
N PRO A 127 -2.45 17.82 20.91
CA PRO A 127 -3.46 17.54 19.89
C PRO A 127 -2.77 17.27 18.55
N THR A 128 -2.96 16.05 18.03
CA THR A 128 -2.47 15.68 16.70
C THR A 128 -3.29 16.40 15.63
N LEU A 129 -2.61 17.13 14.75
CA LEU A 129 -3.23 17.78 13.60
C LEU A 129 -3.25 16.81 12.43
N ILE A 130 -4.43 16.25 12.15
CA ILE A 130 -4.61 15.25 11.08
C ILE A 130 -4.88 15.99 9.77
N PRO A 131 -4.04 15.89 8.72
CA PRO A 131 -4.31 16.57 7.45
C PRO A 131 -5.62 16.08 6.80
N ASN A 132 -6.46 17.02 6.33
CA ASN A 132 -7.70 16.72 5.61
C ASN A 132 -7.46 16.76 4.09
N HIS A 133 -6.83 15.73 3.56
CA HIS A 133 -6.51 15.63 2.13
C HIS A 133 -7.75 15.59 1.22
N ALA A 134 -8.90 15.12 1.74
CA ALA A 134 -10.16 15.14 0.99
C ALA A 134 -10.64 16.58 0.75
N LEU A 135 -10.71 17.38 1.81
CA LEU A 135 -11.13 18.78 1.72
C LEU A 135 -10.13 19.61 0.90
N ARG A 136 -8.83 19.37 1.08
CA ARG A 136 -7.78 20.04 0.28
C ARG A 136 -7.96 19.80 -1.22
N ARG A 137 -8.29 18.57 -1.62
CA ARG A 137 -8.57 18.23 -3.02
C ARG A 137 -9.85 18.87 -3.54
N LEU A 138 -10.91 18.92 -2.72
CA LEU A 138 -12.17 19.57 -3.10
C LEU A 138 -12.00 21.08 -3.32
N ILE A 139 -11.29 21.76 -2.42
CA ILE A 139 -11.00 23.19 -2.54
C ILE A 139 -10.15 23.45 -3.80
N ALA A 140 -9.13 22.62 -4.06
CA ALA A 140 -8.28 22.74 -5.24
C ALA A 140 -9.04 22.48 -6.55
N ALA A 141 -10.02 21.57 -6.55
CA ALA A 141 -10.84 21.29 -7.73
C ALA A 141 -11.81 22.44 -8.06
N VAL A 142 -12.29 23.18 -7.06
CA VAL A 142 -13.20 24.31 -7.25
C VAL A 142 -12.45 25.62 -7.53
N SER A 143 -11.20 25.77 -7.06
CA SER A 143 -10.37 26.94 -7.37
C SER A 143 -9.84 26.95 -8.80
N VAL A 144 -9.99 25.83 -9.49
CA VAL A 144 -9.65 25.65 -10.90
C VAL A 144 -10.95 25.42 -11.69
N SER A 145 -11.68 26.51 -12.00
CA SER A 145 -12.74 26.49 -13.03
C SER A 145 -12.97 27.89 -13.63
N PRO A 146 -13.49 28.00 -14.87
CA PRO A 146 -12.78 28.48 -16.04
C PRO A 146 -13.15 29.94 -16.35
N ALA A 147 -12.19 30.86 -16.21
CA ALA A 147 -12.35 32.24 -16.64
C ALA A 147 -11.80 32.45 -18.06
N ALA A 148 -12.44 31.86 -19.08
CA ALA A 148 -12.31 32.28 -20.49
C ALA A 148 -13.27 31.51 -21.41
N VAL A 149 -14.55 31.87 -21.46
CA VAL A 149 -15.37 31.60 -22.66
C VAL A 149 -16.36 32.75 -22.84
N SER A 150 -16.15 33.55 -23.88
CA SER A 150 -17.18 34.41 -24.48
C SER A 150 -16.90 34.54 -25.97
N ALA A 151 -17.90 34.13 -26.75
CA ALA A 151 -18.10 34.30 -28.20
C ALA A 151 -17.01 33.69 -29.10
N ASP A 152 -17.29 32.68 -29.93
CA ASP A 152 -18.27 32.77 -31.01
C ASP A 152 -19.11 31.49 -31.23
N LYS A 153 -20.24 31.74 -31.88
CA LYS A 153 -21.40 30.87 -32.06
C LYS A 153 -21.37 30.21 -33.45
N ALA A 154 -21.89 28.98 -33.48
CA ALA A 154 -22.38 28.22 -34.65
C ALA A 154 -21.31 27.43 -35.44
N LEU A 155 -21.48 26.14 -35.78
CA LEU A 155 -22.69 25.42 -36.20
C LEU A 155 -22.48 23.89 -36.10
N ALA A 156 -23.52 23.16 -35.65
CA ALA A 156 -23.90 21.78 -35.98
C ALA A 156 -22.96 20.58 -35.70
N GLY A 157 -23.40 19.73 -34.75
CA GLY A 157 -23.59 18.28 -34.96
C GLY A 157 -22.37 17.37 -35.05
N ASP A 158 -21.96 16.77 -33.93
CA ASP A 158 -22.02 15.32 -33.73
C ASP A 158 -21.39 14.91 -32.39
N CYS A 159 -22.03 13.93 -31.73
CA CYS A 159 -21.58 13.37 -30.46
C CYS A 159 -20.49 12.32 -30.70
N GLN A 160 -19.22 12.68 -30.48
CA GLN A 160 -18.11 11.74 -30.26
C GLN A 160 -17.18 12.30 -29.18
N GLY A 161 -16.80 11.46 -28.21
CA GLY A 161 -16.06 11.84 -27.01
C GLY A 161 -14.59 12.16 -27.23
N GLN A 162 -14.00 12.84 -26.23
CA GLN A 162 -12.59 12.90 -25.79
C GLN A 162 -12.51 13.94 -24.66
N GLY A 163 -11.81 13.80 -23.53
CA GLY A 163 -10.68 12.94 -23.21
C GLY A 163 -9.36 13.71 -23.32
N ALA A 164 -8.67 13.83 -22.19
CA ALA A 164 -7.21 14.00 -22.02
C ALA A 164 -6.55 15.34 -22.43
N VAL A 165 -5.89 15.98 -21.45
CA VAL A 165 -4.63 16.68 -21.72
C VAL A 165 -3.56 15.58 -21.83
N PRO A 166 -2.93 15.33 -22.98
CA PRO A 166 -1.80 14.42 -23.04
C PRO A 166 -0.61 15.18 -22.46
N ALA A 167 -0.22 14.89 -21.23
CA ALA A 167 1.15 15.16 -20.83
C ALA A 167 2.04 14.32 -21.76
N SER A 168 2.80 14.99 -22.62
CA SER A 168 3.69 14.33 -23.57
C SER A 168 4.60 13.34 -22.84
N SER A 169 4.94 12.20 -23.46
CA SER A 169 5.86 11.19 -22.89
C SER A 169 7.19 11.78 -22.41
N SER A 170 7.58 12.95 -22.91
CA SER A 170 8.72 13.75 -22.42
C SER A 170 8.58 14.20 -20.96
N SER A 171 7.37 14.51 -20.49
CA SER A 171 7.09 14.89 -19.10
C SER A 171 7.28 13.71 -18.15
N VAL A 172 6.79 12.51 -18.52
CA VAL A 172 6.96 11.27 -17.75
C VAL A 172 8.43 10.89 -17.60
N LEU A 173 9.21 11.02 -18.67
CA LEU A 173 10.65 10.78 -18.62
C LEU A 173 11.39 11.82 -17.75
N GLY A 174 10.95 13.07 -17.75
CA GLY A 174 11.46 14.11 -16.85
C GLY A 174 11.21 13.75 -15.38
N MET A 175 9.98 13.40 -15.03
CA MET A 175 9.60 12.95 -13.69
C MET A 175 10.36 11.72 -13.24
N LEU A 176 10.55 10.75 -14.14
CA LEU A 176 11.36 9.56 -13.86
C LEU A 176 12.82 9.92 -13.53
N ARG A 177 13.43 10.82 -14.32
CA ARG A 177 14.81 11.26 -14.07
C ARG A 177 14.94 11.95 -12.71
N LEU A 178 13.94 12.76 -12.36
CA LEU A 178 13.90 13.45 -11.08
C LEU A 178 13.69 12.47 -9.91
N ALA A 179 12.75 11.53 -10.01
CA ALA A 179 12.55 10.50 -8.99
C ALA A 179 13.79 9.60 -8.81
N LYS A 180 14.57 9.39 -9.87
CA LYS A 180 15.82 8.62 -9.85
C LYS A 180 16.99 9.41 -9.24
N SER A 181 16.97 10.74 -9.21
CA SER A 181 18.11 11.55 -8.76
C SER A 181 18.37 11.41 -7.25
N GLY A 182 17.35 11.08 -6.46
CA GLY A 182 17.47 10.86 -5.03
C GLY A 182 16.19 11.23 -4.26
N PRO A 183 16.23 11.22 -2.92
CA PRO A 183 15.09 11.54 -2.06
C PRO A 183 14.51 12.94 -2.31
N ALA A 184 15.37 13.95 -2.54
CA ALA A 184 14.92 15.30 -2.83
C ALA A 184 14.04 15.38 -4.09
N GLY A 185 14.48 14.73 -5.18
CA GLY A 185 13.71 14.70 -6.43
C GLY A 185 12.41 13.89 -6.30
N ARG A 186 12.40 12.81 -5.51
CA ARG A 186 11.15 12.08 -5.23
C ARG A 186 10.13 12.94 -4.49
N ARG A 187 10.57 13.68 -3.47
CA ARG A 187 9.72 14.60 -2.72
C ARG A 187 9.15 15.70 -3.60
N GLU A 188 9.98 16.27 -4.47
CA GLU A 188 9.53 17.28 -5.44
C GLU A 188 8.42 16.73 -6.36
N VAL A 189 8.58 15.51 -6.88
CA VAL A 189 7.53 14.87 -7.69
C VAL A 189 6.25 14.64 -6.88
N LEU A 190 6.37 14.17 -5.62
CA LEU A 190 5.21 13.96 -4.74
C LEU A 190 4.48 15.27 -4.41
N GLU A 191 5.22 16.35 -4.16
CA GLU A 191 4.66 17.67 -3.79
C GLU A 191 4.11 18.44 -4.99
N SER A 192 4.63 18.18 -6.20
CA SER A 192 4.21 18.86 -7.44
C SER A 192 2.79 18.51 -7.91
N GLY A 193 2.15 17.49 -7.31
CA GLY A 193 0.84 16.98 -7.76
C GLY A 193 0.91 16.18 -9.07
N ALA A 194 2.11 15.92 -9.61
CA ALA A 194 2.28 15.21 -10.87
C ALA A 194 2.07 13.69 -10.78
N VAL A 195 1.83 13.15 -9.58
CA VAL A 195 1.52 11.74 -9.33
C VAL A 195 0.31 11.29 -10.16
N ALA A 196 -0.74 12.10 -10.28
CA ALA A 196 -1.94 11.74 -11.04
C ALA A 196 -1.62 11.42 -12.52
N VAL A 197 -0.70 12.17 -13.12
CA VAL A 197 -0.23 11.92 -14.50
C VAL A 197 0.52 10.59 -14.58
N LEU A 198 1.43 10.33 -13.62
CA LEU A 198 2.14 9.05 -13.56
C LEU A 198 1.19 7.86 -13.40
N LEU A 199 0.14 8.01 -12.60
CA LEU A 199 -0.88 6.96 -12.43
C LEU A 199 -1.63 6.68 -13.72
N GLN A 200 -2.07 7.72 -14.43
CA GLN A 200 -2.76 7.57 -15.72
C GLN A 200 -1.87 6.88 -16.76
N HIS A 201 -0.61 7.31 -16.89
CA HIS A 201 0.33 6.71 -17.84
C HIS A 201 0.71 5.26 -17.45
N ALA A 202 0.90 4.99 -16.16
CA ALA A 202 1.15 3.63 -15.69
C ALA A 202 -0.03 2.70 -15.99
N ALA A 203 -1.26 3.16 -15.76
CA ALA A 203 -2.47 2.40 -16.10
C ALA A 203 -2.59 2.11 -17.60
N ALA A 204 -2.07 3.01 -18.46
CA ALA A 204 -1.99 2.82 -19.90
C ALA A 204 -0.83 1.90 -20.34
N GLY A 205 -0.02 1.39 -19.40
CA GLY A 205 1.08 0.46 -19.70
C GLY A 205 2.44 1.13 -19.97
N ASP A 206 2.62 2.40 -19.59
CA ASP A 206 3.91 3.10 -19.73
C ASP A 206 4.92 2.59 -18.68
N GLU A 207 6.00 1.97 -19.15
CA GLU A 207 7.10 1.47 -18.32
C GLU A 207 7.77 2.59 -17.51
N ALA A 208 7.97 3.77 -18.13
CA ALA A 208 8.65 4.87 -17.47
C ALA A 208 7.82 5.40 -16.29
N ALA A 209 6.50 5.45 -16.46
CA ALA A 209 5.57 5.84 -15.40
C ALA A 209 5.54 4.82 -14.26
N ALA A 210 5.41 3.52 -14.57
CA ALA A 210 5.45 2.46 -13.57
C ALA A 210 6.77 2.46 -12.77
N ARG A 211 7.89 2.72 -13.45
CA ARG A 211 9.21 2.83 -12.81
C ARG A 211 9.34 4.10 -11.97
N ALA A 212 8.76 5.23 -12.39
CA ALA A 212 8.73 6.45 -11.59
C ALA A 212 7.97 6.21 -10.29
N LEU A 213 6.77 5.61 -10.36
CA LEU A 213 5.97 5.25 -9.17
C LEU A 213 6.72 4.31 -8.23
N LEU A 214 7.46 3.33 -8.76
CA LEU A 214 8.35 2.49 -7.95
C LEU A 214 9.42 3.32 -7.23
N TYR A 215 10.06 4.28 -7.89
CA TYR A 215 11.02 5.13 -7.20
C TYR A 215 10.35 5.95 -6.09
N LEU A 216 9.17 6.54 -6.35
CA LEU A 216 8.42 7.30 -5.35
C LEU A 216 8.06 6.46 -4.12
N SER A 217 7.73 5.17 -4.30
CA SER A 217 7.43 4.27 -3.16
C SER A 217 8.65 3.96 -2.27
N LEU A 218 9.85 4.36 -2.67
CA LEU A 218 11.07 4.23 -1.87
C LEU A 218 11.32 5.43 -0.94
N ASP A 219 10.49 6.49 -0.98
CA ASP A 219 10.68 7.69 -0.15
C ASP A 219 10.17 7.58 1.30
N GLY A 220 9.93 6.36 1.77
CA GLY A 220 9.47 6.07 3.13
C GLY A 220 8.02 5.62 3.21
N ASP A 221 7.53 5.40 4.42
CA ASP A 221 6.18 4.87 4.65
C ASP A 221 5.09 5.89 4.33
N ASP A 222 5.31 7.17 4.61
CA ASP A 222 4.34 8.24 4.30
C ASP A 222 4.07 8.34 2.79
N ALA A 223 5.12 8.24 1.97
CA ALA A 223 4.99 8.20 0.52
C ALA A 223 4.22 6.96 0.04
N ARG A 224 4.45 5.79 0.65
CA ARG A 224 3.72 4.55 0.29
C ARG A 224 2.23 4.67 0.62
N VAL A 225 1.89 5.24 1.77
CA VAL A 225 0.48 5.44 2.16
C VAL A 225 -0.17 6.51 1.26
N GLY A 226 0.53 7.61 0.99
CA GLY A 226 0.08 8.67 0.10
C GLY A 226 -0.22 8.16 -1.32
N LEU A 227 0.70 7.41 -1.91
CA LEU A 227 0.52 6.82 -3.25
C LEU A 227 -0.71 5.89 -3.31
N VAL A 228 -0.96 5.09 -2.28
CA VAL A 228 -2.17 4.25 -2.22
C VAL A 228 -3.43 5.12 -2.13
N ALA A 229 -3.42 6.20 -1.34
CA ALA A 229 -4.53 7.15 -1.26
C ALA A 229 -4.78 7.93 -2.56
N ASP A 230 -3.74 8.09 -3.39
CA ASP A 230 -3.82 8.71 -4.72
C ASP A 230 -4.36 7.77 -5.80
N GLY A 231 -4.58 6.48 -5.49
CA GLY A 231 -5.09 5.49 -6.44
C GLY A 231 -4.02 4.66 -7.14
N ALA A 232 -2.81 4.56 -6.56
CA ALA A 232 -1.75 3.72 -7.13
C ALA A 232 -2.14 2.25 -7.28
N VAL A 233 -3.00 1.71 -6.41
CA VAL A 233 -3.41 0.31 -6.48
C VAL A 233 -4.14 0.03 -7.80
N ASP A 234 -5.12 0.86 -8.17
CA ASP A 234 -5.88 0.71 -9.41
C ASP A 234 -4.97 0.79 -10.64
N ALA A 235 -4.14 1.83 -10.72
CA ALA A 235 -3.26 2.07 -11.85
C ALA A 235 -2.22 0.95 -12.03
N LEU A 236 -1.59 0.51 -10.94
CA LEU A 236 -0.59 -0.56 -10.99
C LEU A 236 -1.25 -1.91 -11.29
N CYS A 237 -2.46 -2.19 -10.80
CA CYS A 237 -3.19 -3.41 -11.14
C CYS A 237 -3.61 -3.43 -12.62
N ALA A 238 -3.97 -2.28 -13.19
CA ALA A 238 -4.22 -2.15 -14.63
C ALA A 238 -2.94 -2.44 -15.43
N ALA A 239 -1.80 -1.86 -15.04
CA ALA A 239 -0.51 -2.13 -15.66
C ALA A 239 -0.10 -3.63 -15.59
N VAL A 240 -0.27 -4.26 -14.42
CA VAL A 240 -0.04 -5.70 -14.24
C VAL A 240 -0.95 -6.53 -15.14
N SER A 241 -2.22 -6.13 -15.28
CA SER A 241 -3.20 -6.81 -16.12
C SER A 241 -2.91 -6.68 -17.62
N ALA A 242 -2.35 -5.55 -18.04
CA ALA A 242 -1.95 -5.31 -19.43
C ALA A 242 -0.72 -6.15 -19.84
N GLY A 243 0.14 -6.48 -18.87
CA GLY A 243 1.36 -7.26 -19.11
C GLY A 243 2.52 -6.42 -19.66
N GLY A 244 3.52 -7.09 -20.25
CA GLY A 244 4.69 -6.44 -20.83
C GLY A 244 5.68 -5.88 -19.81
N ALA A 245 6.60 -5.02 -20.28
CA ALA A 245 7.69 -4.49 -19.46
C ALA A 245 7.23 -3.66 -18.26
N ALA A 246 6.11 -2.95 -18.40
CA ALA A 246 5.51 -2.16 -17.32
C ALA A 246 4.97 -3.04 -16.19
N ALA A 247 4.48 -4.24 -16.48
CA ALA A 247 3.89 -5.14 -15.48
C ALA A 247 4.91 -5.60 -14.42
N ALA A 248 6.16 -5.88 -14.82
CA ALA A 248 7.21 -6.24 -13.87
C ALA A 248 7.49 -5.09 -12.89
N HIS A 249 7.64 -3.86 -13.41
CA HIS A 249 7.85 -2.67 -12.58
C HIS A 249 6.64 -2.36 -11.69
N ALA A 250 5.43 -2.55 -12.19
CA ALA A 250 4.21 -2.36 -11.43
C ALA A 250 4.07 -3.39 -10.29
N ALA A 251 4.40 -4.66 -10.54
CA ALA A 251 4.45 -5.69 -9.50
C ALA A 251 5.50 -5.37 -8.42
N THR A 252 6.70 -4.93 -8.81
CA THR A 252 7.72 -4.48 -7.84
C THR A 252 7.23 -3.26 -7.04
N ALA A 253 6.53 -2.31 -7.66
CA ALA A 253 5.94 -1.17 -6.96
C ALA A 253 4.87 -1.64 -5.96
N LEU A 254 3.96 -2.54 -6.34
CA LEU A 254 2.98 -3.14 -5.43
C LEU A 254 3.65 -3.86 -4.26
N THR A 255 4.76 -4.57 -4.51
CA THR A 255 5.57 -5.19 -3.44
C THR A 255 6.10 -4.13 -2.48
N SER A 256 6.67 -3.04 -3.00
CA SER A 256 7.19 -1.94 -2.19
C SER A 256 6.08 -1.23 -1.40
N LEU A 257 4.88 -1.09 -1.95
CA LEU A 257 3.74 -0.49 -1.23
C LEU A 257 3.23 -1.42 -0.14
N ALA A 258 3.24 -2.74 -0.37
CA ALA A 258 2.76 -3.76 0.55
C ALA A 258 3.68 -4.02 1.75
N THR A 259 4.87 -3.43 1.81
CA THR A 259 5.72 -3.51 3.01
C THR A 259 5.05 -2.83 4.22
N VAL A 260 4.19 -1.83 3.97
CA VAL A 260 3.35 -1.17 4.98
C VAL A 260 2.08 -2.00 5.24
N GLY A 261 1.80 -2.29 6.50
CA GLY A 261 0.68 -3.16 6.89
C GLY A 261 -0.70 -2.68 6.42
N VAL A 262 -0.97 -1.37 6.52
CA VAL A 262 -2.25 -0.77 6.08
C VAL A 262 -2.45 -0.95 4.57
N ASN A 263 -1.38 -0.75 3.80
CA ASN A 263 -1.40 -0.94 2.35
C ASN A 263 -1.59 -2.42 1.98
N LYS A 264 -0.97 -3.34 2.73
CA LYS A 264 -1.12 -4.80 2.50
C LYS A 264 -2.56 -5.28 2.60
N CYS A 265 -3.32 -4.73 3.56
CA CYS A 265 -4.75 -4.99 3.68
C CYS A 265 -5.51 -4.41 2.48
N THR A 266 -5.25 -3.15 2.14
CA THR A 266 -5.91 -2.42 1.04
C THR A 266 -5.67 -3.08 -0.32
N ILE A 267 -4.40 -3.35 -0.67
CA ILE A 267 -4.00 -4.02 -1.92
C ILE A 267 -4.58 -5.43 -1.97
N GLY A 268 -4.53 -6.17 -0.86
CA GLY A 268 -5.06 -7.53 -0.82
C GLY A 268 -6.58 -7.63 -0.90
N ALA A 269 -7.31 -6.64 -0.38
CA ALA A 269 -8.76 -6.54 -0.50
C ALA A 269 -9.22 -6.03 -1.87
N HIS A 270 -8.31 -5.44 -2.65
CA HIS A 270 -8.62 -4.91 -3.97
C HIS A 270 -9.06 -6.04 -4.94
N PRO A 271 -10.22 -5.91 -5.61
CA PRO A 271 -10.82 -6.99 -6.39
C PRO A 271 -9.96 -7.46 -7.56
N SER A 272 -9.15 -6.56 -8.14
CA SER A 272 -8.30 -6.89 -9.29
C SER A 272 -6.86 -7.27 -8.94
N ALA A 273 -6.37 -6.97 -7.73
CA ALA A 273 -4.94 -7.08 -7.43
C ALA A 273 -4.45 -8.53 -7.45
N VAL A 274 -5.03 -9.39 -6.61
CA VAL A 274 -4.64 -10.80 -6.54
C VAL A 274 -4.94 -11.55 -7.85
N PRO A 275 -6.11 -11.36 -8.51
CA PRO A 275 -6.35 -11.96 -9.82
C PRO A 275 -5.42 -11.48 -10.94
N ALA A 276 -5.01 -10.20 -10.95
CA ALA A 276 -4.05 -9.70 -11.92
C ALA A 276 -2.66 -10.34 -11.72
N LEU A 277 -2.20 -10.44 -10.47
CA LEU A 277 -0.94 -11.10 -10.14
C LEU A 277 -0.98 -12.61 -10.48
N SER A 278 -2.10 -13.28 -10.22
CA SER A 278 -2.30 -14.67 -10.62
C SER A 278 -2.20 -14.85 -12.13
N ARG A 279 -2.88 -14.01 -12.92
CA ARG A 279 -2.76 -14.03 -14.40
C ARG A 279 -1.33 -13.74 -14.87
N LEU A 280 -0.60 -12.84 -14.20
CA LEU A 280 0.79 -12.55 -14.52
C LEU A 280 1.72 -13.74 -14.23
N LEU A 281 1.43 -14.56 -13.20
CA LEU A 281 2.16 -15.81 -12.96
C LEU A 281 1.96 -16.84 -14.08
N TRP A 282 0.77 -16.87 -14.71
CA TRP A 282 0.45 -17.81 -15.78
C TRP A 282 0.98 -17.36 -17.15
N ARG A 283 0.87 -16.07 -17.48
CA ARG A 283 1.12 -15.55 -18.83
C ARG A 283 2.38 -14.69 -18.95
N GLY A 284 2.99 -14.32 -17.84
CA GLY A 284 4.18 -13.45 -17.82
C GLY A 284 5.44 -14.17 -18.27
N GLY A 285 6.46 -13.40 -18.68
CA GLY A 285 7.81 -13.92 -18.87
C GLY A 285 8.50 -14.22 -17.53
N ALA A 286 9.74 -14.72 -17.59
CA ALA A 286 10.48 -15.14 -16.39
C ALA A 286 10.70 -13.99 -15.38
N ARG A 287 10.81 -12.74 -15.84
CA ARG A 287 10.94 -11.58 -14.96
C ARG A 287 9.60 -11.26 -14.31
N GLU A 288 8.54 -11.12 -15.09
CA GLU A 288 7.20 -10.80 -14.62
C GLU A 288 6.69 -11.84 -13.61
N ARG A 289 6.87 -13.14 -13.89
CA ARG A 289 6.48 -14.23 -12.99
C ARG A 289 7.20 -14.14 -11.63
N ARG A 290 8.50 -13.81 -11.62
CA ARG A 290 9.28 -13.63 -10.38
C ARG A 290 8.82 -12.45 -9.56
N GLU A 291 8.54 -11.30 -10.19
CA GLU A 291 8.03 -10.12 -9.50
C GLU A 291 6.60 -10.36 -8.97
N ALA A 292 5.75 -11.04 -9.74
CA ALA A 292 4.42 -11.45 -9.29
C ALA A 292 4.47 -12.36 -8.06
N ALA A 293 5.35 -13.37 -8.06
CA ALA A 293 5.55 -14.27 -6.92
C ALA A 293 6.07 -13.51 -5.68
N THR A 294 6.96 -12.55 -5.87
CA THR A 294 7.47 -11.70 -4.79
C THR A 294 6.37 -10.80 -4.20
N THR A 295 5.51 -10.24 -5.05
CA THR A 295 4.36 -9.44 -4.63
C THR A 295 3.39 -10.28 -3.82
N LEU A 296 3.04 -11.48 -4.31
CA LEU A 296 2.14 -12.39 -3.60
C LEU A 296 2.74 -12.87 -2.28
N TYR A 297 4.05 -13.11 -2.21
CA TYR A 297 4.73 -13.43 -0.95
C TYR A 297 4.52 -12.32 0.09
N GLU A 298 4.74 -11.06 -0.29
CA GLU A 298 4.57 -9.93 0.63
C GLU A 298 3.11 -9.77 1.08
N LEU A 299 2.15 -9.91 0.15
CA LEU A 299 0.73 -9.84 0.45
C LEU A 299 0.26 -11.00 1.36
N CYS A 300 0.71 -12.23 1.10
CA CYS A 300 0.33 -13.44 1.85
C CYS A 300 0.94 -13.53 3.26
N LYS A 301 1.86 -12.63 3.63
CA LYS A 301 2.23 -12.44 5.04
C LYS A 301 1.00 -12.11 5.88
N LEU A 302 0.02 -11.40 5.31
CA LEU A 302 -1.30 -11.19 5.90
C LEU A 302 -2.20 -12.43 5.66
N PRO A 303 -2.71 -13.10 6.70
CA PRO A 303 -3.47 -14.36 6.57
C PRO A 303 -4.72 -14.29 5.68
N GLU A 304 -5.41 -13.15 5.67
CA GLU A 304 -6.62 -12.88 4.89
C GLU A 304 -6.35 -12.98 3.39
N ASN A 305 -5.16 -12.56 2.96
CA ASN A 305 -4.77 -12.56 1.54
C ASN A 305 -4.47 -13.96 1.03
N ARG A 306 -4.04 -14.89 1.88
CA ARG A 306 -3.74 -16.27 1.48
C ARG A 306 -4.95 -16.96 0.87
N ARG A 307 -6.15 -16.81 1.46
CA ARG A 307 -7.40 -17.37 0.90
C ARG A 307 -7.76 -16.73 -0.44
N ARG A 308 -7.56 -15.42 -0.57
CA ARG A 308 -7.79 -14.70 -1.83
C ARG A 308 -6.86 -15.22 -2.93
N THR A 309 -5.59 -15.48 -2.60
CA THR A 309 -4.59 -16.04 -3.52
C THR A 309 -4.93 -17.45 -3.98
N VAL A 310 -5.41 -18.31 -3.07
CA VAL A 310 -5.90 -19.65 -3.41
C VAL A 310 -7.09 -19.58 -4.35
N ARG A 311 -8.12 -18.78 -4.01
CA ARG A 311 -9.33 -18.60 -4.84
C ARG A 311 -9.04 -18.00 -6.21
N ALA A 312 -7.97 -17.21 -6.34
CA ALA A 312 -7.52 -16.66 -7.61
C ALA A 312 -6.78 -17.69 -8.49
N GLY A 313 -6.62 -18.95 -8.06
CA GLY A 313 -5.98 -20.01 -8.84
C GLY A 313 -4.48 -19.82 -9.03
N ALA A 314 -3.79 -19.19 -8.07
CA ALA A 314 -2.36 -18.93 -8.17
C ALA A 314 -1.50 -20.18 -7.89
N ALA A 315 -2.04 -21.18 -7.16
CA ALA A 315 -1.27 -22.32 -6.69
C ALA A 315 -0.63 -23.16 -7.82
N PRO A 316 -1.33 -23.55 -8.90
CA PRO A 316 -0.70 -24.36 -9.96
C PRO A 316 0.44 -23.63 -10.68
N ALA A 317 0.28 -22.32 -10.96
CA ALA A 317 1.35 -21.52 -11.56
C ALA A 317 2.59 -21.38 -10.66
N LEU A 318 2.39 -21.36 -9.34
CA LEU A 318 3.48 -21.34 -8.36
C LEU A 318 4.21 -22.68 -8.29
N VAL A 319 3.49 -23.80 -8.41
CA VAL A 319 4.10 -25.15 -8.46
C VAL A 319 4.96 -25.31 -9.70
N GLU A 320 4.47 -24.86 -10.86
CA GLU A 320 5.26 -24.84 -12.09
C GLU A 320 6.53 -23.96 -11.96
N LEU A 321 6.40 -22.79 -11.33
CA LEU A 321 7.57 -21.93 -11.03
C LEU A 321 8.54 -22.59 -10.05
N ALA A 322 8.05 -23.32 -9.06
CA ALA A 322 8.88 -24.07 -8.12
C ALA A 322 9.65 -25.19 -8.81
N ALA A 323 9.01 -25.90 -9.73
CA ALA A 323 9.66 -26.92 -10.58
C ALA A 323 10.79 -26.31 -11.43
N ASN A 324 10.63 -25.06 -11.87
CA ASN A 324 11.67 -24.29 -12.57
C ASN A 324 12.73 -23.67 -11.63
N GLY A 325 12.79 -24.08 -10.36
CA GLY A 325 13.81 -23.66 -9.38
C GLY A 325 13.53 -22.32 -8.67
N SER A 326 12.30 -21.81 -8.72
CA SER A 326 11.95 -20.55 -8.04
C SER A 326 11.74 -20.76 -6.53
N ALA A 327 12.77 -20.46 -5.73
CA ALA A 327 12.67 -20.49 -4.26
C ALA A 327 11.54 -19.59 -3.72
N ARG A 328 11.32 -18.42 -4.36
CA ARG A 328 10.25 -17.51 -3.97
C ARG A 328 8.86 -18.12 -4.15
N ALA A 329 8.65 -18.92 -5.20
CA ALA A 329 7.38 -19.58 -5.42
C ALA A 329 7.09 -20.61 -4.30
N VAL A 330 8.11 -21.38 -3.89
CA VAL A 330 8.01 -22.34 -2.78
C VAL A 330 7.70 -21.63 -1.46
N GLU A 331 8.29 -20.47 -1.20
CA GLU A 331 7.94 -19.65 -0.02
C GLU A 331 6.46 -19.21 -0.04
N VAL A 332 5.91 -18.88 -1.21
CA VAL A 332 4.47 -18.57 -1.33
C VAL A 332 3.63 -19.81 -1.06
N LEU A 333 3.98 -20.97 -1.64
CA LEU A 333 3.30 -22.25 -1.37
C LEU A 333 3.30 -22.57 0.14
N GLY A 334 4.42 -22.35 0.82
CA GLY A 334 4.54 -22.46 2.29
C GLY A 334 3.57 -21.56 3.05
N LEU A 335 3.36 -20.33 2.59
CA LEU A 335 2.35 -19.44 3.18
C LEU A 335 0.91 -19.92 2.90
N LEU A 336 0.63 -20.46 1.72
CA LEU A 336 -0.69 -20.99 1.37
C LEU A 336 -1.03 -22.25 2.16
N ALA A 337 -0.06 -23.16 2.37
CA ALA A 337 -0.23 -24.39 3.13
C ALA A 337 -0.58 -24.16 4.63
N LYS A 338 -0.27 -22.99 5.18
CA LYS A 338 -0.72 -22.61 6.54
C LYS A 338 -2.24 -22.50 6.66
N ASN A 339 -2.94 -22.31 5.53
CA ASN A 339 -4.40 -22.24 5.49
C ASN A 339 -4.98 -23.58 5.01
N ARG A 340 -6.01 -24.09 5.71
CA ARG A 340 -6.70 -25.35 5.35
C ARG A 340 -7.22 -25.35 3.90
N GLU A 341 -7.82 -24.24 3.46
CA GLU A 341 -8.30 -24.08 2.09
C GLU A 341 -7.15 -24.15 1.07
N GLY A 342 -5.97 -23.64 1.42
CA GLY A 342 -4.78 -23.73 0.57
C GLY A 342 -4.22 -25.15 0.50
N ARG A 343 -4.21 -25.90 1.60
CA ARG A 343 -3.77 -27.31 1.58
C ARG A 343 -4.65 -28.18 0.69
N HIS A 344 -5.97 -28.02 0.80
CA HIS A 344 -6.91 -28.74 -0.05
C HIS A 344 -6.78 -28.35 -1.53
N ASP A 345 -6.42 -27.10 -1.84
CA ASP A 345 -6.15 -26.70 -3.23
C ASP A 345 -4.83 -27.31 -3.74
N LEU A 346 -3.77 -27.26 -2.91
CA LEU A 346 -2.46 -27.85 -3.22
C LEU A 346 -2.53 -29.37 -3.41
N SER A 347 -3.33 -30.08 -2.61
CA SER A 347 -3.48 -31.54 -2.70
C SER A 347 -4.17 -32.01 -3.98
N ARG A 348 -4.81 -31.11 -4.74
CA ARG A 348 -5.45 -31.41 -6.02
C ARG A 348 -4.53 -31.17 -7.21
N ILE A 349 -3.37 -30.55 -7.00
CA ILE A 349 -2.43 -30.23 -8.07
C ILE A 349 -1.64 -31.51 -8.39
N PRO A 350 -1.59 -31.95 -9.65
CA PRO A 350 -0.79 -33.11 -10.03
C PRO A 350 0.70 -32.83 -9.82
N ASP A 351 1.46 -33.88 -9.50
CA ASP A 351 2.92 -33.85 -9.32
C ASP A 351 3.44 -32.91 -8.21
N ILE A 352 2.55 -32.36 -7.36
CA ILE A 352 2.95 -31.47 -6.26
C ILE A 352 4.00 -32.13 -5.36
N VAL A 353 3.81 -33.41 -5.03
CA VAL A 353 4.72 -34.16 -4.16
C VAL A 353 6.07 -34.33 -4.85
N ALA A 354 6.09 -34.73 -6.12
CA ALA A 354 7.31 -34.89 -6.90
C ALA A 354 8.11 -33.58 -7.03
N VAL A 355 7.43 -32.47 -7.31
CA VAL A 355 8.07 -31.14 -7.38
C VAL A 355 8.67 -30.76 -6.02
N LEU A 356 7.94 -30.93 -4.93
CA LEU A 356 8.42 -30.56 -3.60
C LEU A 356 9.56 -31.47 -3.11
N CYS A 357 9.52 -32.78 -3.40
CA CYS A 357 10.63 -33.70 -3.12
C CYS A 357 11.89 -33.29 -3.90
N THR A 358 11.74 -32.92 -5.18
CA THR A 358 12.86 -32.43 -6.01
C THR A 358 13.46 -31.15 -5.43
N VAL A 359 12.62 -30.19 -5.02
CA VAL A 359 13.05 -28.94 -4.38
C VAL A 359 13.71 -29.21 -3.03
N ALA A 360 13.22 -30.16 -2.24
CA ALA A 360 13.82 -30.53 -0.95
C ALA A 360 15.21 -31.16 -1.11
N GLY A 361 15.47 -31.89 -2.21
CA GLY A 361 16.78 -32.51 -2.46
C GLY A 361 17.82 -31.62 -3.14
N SER A 362 17.41 -30.57 -3.86
CA SER A 362 18.32 -29.77 -4.71
C SER A 362 18.18 -28.25 -4.58
N GLY A 363 17.24 -27.77 -3.77
CA GLY A 363 16.97 -26.36 -3.59
C GLY A 363 18.01 -25.63 -2.73
N ASN A 364 17.86 -24.31 -2.61
CA ASN A 364 18.60 -23.56 -1.59
C ASN A 364 17.97 -23.76 -0.21
N ALA A 365 18.69 -23.39 0.87
CA ALA A 365 18.24 -23.60 2.25
C ALA A 365 16.81 -23.09 2.54
N ARG A 366 16.38 -21.97 1.94
CA ARG A 366 15.03 -21.43 2.13
C ARG A 366 13.98 -22.26 1.38
N ALA A 367 14.28 -22.69 0.17
CA ALA A 367 13.40 -23.53 -0.63
C ALA A 367 13.24 -24.92 0.01
N ILE A 368 14.34 -25.53 0.48
CA ILE A 368 14.32 -26.82 1.20
C ILE A 368 13.45 -26.71 2.45
N ASP A 369 13.73 -25.72 3.30
CA ASP A 369 12.96 -25.48 4.53
C ASP A 369 11.45 -25.38 4.26
N GLN A 370 11.07 -24.58 3.26
CA GLN A 370 9.65 -24.40 2.92
C GLN A 370 9.05 -25.61 2.20
N ALA A 371 9.81 -26.34 1.38
CA ALA A 371 9.32 -27.54 0.71
C ALA A 371 9.00 -28.65 1.72
N LEU A 372 9.87 -28.87 2.71
CA LEU A 372 9.61 -29.81 3.81
C LEU A 372 8.36 -29.44 4.60
N VAL A 373 8.18 -28.15 4.90
CA VAL A 373 6.98 -27.65 5.59
C VAL A 373 5.73 -27.92 4.77
N VAL A 374 5.72 -27.61 3.46
CA VAL A 374 4.55 -27.85 2.60
C VAL A 374 4.25 -29.35 2.50
N LEU A 375 5.27 -30.18 2.28
CA LEU A 375 5.14 -31.65 2.26
C LEU A 375 4.50 -32.17 3.55
N ASN A 376 4.98 -31.72 4.71
CA ASN A 376 4.44 -32.15 5.99
C ASN A 376 2.95 -31.78 6.14
N TRP A 377 2.58 -30.56 5.72
CA TRP A 377 1.18 -30.11 5.77
C TRP A 377 0.25 -30.90 4.84
N ILE A 378 0.67 -31.23 3.62
CA ILE A 378 -0.20 -31.96 2.68
C ILE A 378 -0.25 -33.47 3.00
N CYS A 379 0.88 -34.06 3.43
CA CYS A 379 0.95 -35.47 3.82
C CYS A 379 0.21 -35.75 5.13
N SER A 380 0.16 -34.79 6.05
CA SER A 380 -0.62 -34.96 7.29
C SER A 380 -2.14 -34.91 7.07
N GLU A 381 -2.62 -34.37 5.95
CA GLU A 381 -4.05 -34.32 5.62
C GLU A 381 -4.49 -35.43 4.65
N SER A 382 -3.56 -36.09 3.93
CA SER A 382 -3.86 -37.14 2.96
C SER A 382 -2.83 -38.27 3.00
N ASN A 383 -3.28 -39.47 3.39
CA ASN A 383 -2.45 -40.68 3.36
C ASN A 383 -2.03 -41.06 1.92
N GLU A 384 -2.84 -40.74 0.92
CA GLU A 384 -2.49 -41.01 -0.48
C GLU A 384 -1.24 -40.23 -0.90
N LEU A 385 -1.18 -38.95 -0.56
CA LEU A 385 -0.01 -38.09 -0.84
C LEU A 385 1.20 -38.48 0.02
N ALA A 386 0.98 -38.92 1.25
CA ALA A 386 2.06 -39.44 2.09
C ALA A 386 2.67 -40.72 1.49
N MET A 387 1.84 -41.66 1.03
CA MET A 387 2.31 -42.88 0.34
C MET A 387 3.01 -42.56 -0.98
N GLU A 388 2.55 -41.56 -1.72
CA GLU A 388 3.25 -41.06 -2.91
C GLU A 388 4.63 -40.48 -2.55
N ALA A 389 4.72 -39.66 -1.51
CA ALA A 389 5.98 -39.10 -1.03
C ALA A 389 6.97 -40.20 -0.62
N ILE A 390 6.50 -41.26 0.03
CA ILE A 390 7.31 -42.44 0.39
C ILE A 390 7.85 -43.12 -0.87
N LYS A 391 7.01 -43.33 -1.89
CA LYS A 391 7.44 -43.93 -3.18
C LYS A 391 8.47 -43.06 -3.91
N LEU A 392 8.38 -41.74 -3.78
CA LEU A 392 9.32 -40.78 -4.36
C LEU A 392 10.61 -40.59 -3.54
N GLY A 393 10.79 -41.37 -2.46
CA GLY A 393 12.02 -41.37 -1.68
C GLY A 393 12.10 -40.29 -0.61
N ALA A 394 10.96 -39.78 -0.12
CA ALA A 394 10.94 -38.74 0.91
C ALA A 394 11.62 -39.17 2.22
N PHE A 395 11.62 -40.46 2.58
CA PHE A 395 12.35 -40.95 3.75
C PHE A 395 13.87 -40.79 3.60
N GLN A 396 14.43 -41.19 2.45
CA GLN A 396 15.86 -41.03 2.19
C GLN A 396 16.26 -39.56 2.16
N LEU A 397 15.39 -38.68 1.63
CA LEU A 397 15.58 -37.23 1.69
C LEU A 397 15.61 -36.73 3.14
N CYS A 398 14.66 -37.17 3.98
CA CYS A 398 14.65 -36.79 5.39
C CYS A 398 15.90 -37.29 6.13
N GLU A 399 16.32 -38.54 5.92
CA GLU A 399 17.53 -39.11 6.52
C GLU A 399 18.78 -38.30 6.17
N ALA A 400 18.92 -37.88 4.90
CA ALA A 400 20.02 -37.03 4.47
C ALA A 400 20.01 -35.64 5.14
N LEU A 401 18.82 -35.09 5.40
CA LEU A 401 18.64 -33.74 5.93
C LEU A 401 18.58 -33.66 7.46
N VAL A 402 18.48 -34.79 8.18
CA VAL A 402 18.44 -34.82 9.66
C VAL A 402 19.71 -34.26 10.29
N ASN A 403 20.86 -34.40 9.62
CA ASN A 403 22.16 -33.91 10.08
C ASN A 403 22.58 -32.61 9.38
N ASP A 404 21.65 -31.87 8.77
CA ASP A 404 21.95 -30.60 8.11
C ASP A 404 22.38 -29.52 9.13
N ASP A 405 23.37 -28.70 8.76
CA ASP A 405 23.88 -27.60 9.60
C ASP A 405 22.77 -26.59 9.97
N ASN A 406 21.74 -26.47 9.13
CA ASN A 406 20.58 -25.64 9.41
C ASN A 406 19.57 -26.38 10.29
N CYS A 407 19.56 -26.03 11.58
CA CYS A 407 18.68 -26.64 12.57
C CYS A 407 17.18 -26.59 12.23
N LYS A 408 16.73 -25.64 11.40
CA LYS A 408 15.33 -25.59 10.94
C LYS A 408 15.03 -26.69 9.93
N ILE A 409 15.94 -26.90 8.97
CA ILE A 409 15.82 -27.95 7.96
C ILE A 409 15.84 -29.32 8.64
N ALA A 410 16.82 -29.57 9.50
CA ALA A 410 16.91 -30.79 10.28
C ALA A 410 15.63 -31.07 11.08
N LYS A 411 15.10 -30.06 11.78
CA LYS A 411 13.84 -30.19 12.53
C LYS A 411 12.65 -30.51 11.63
N ASN A 412 12.49 -29.81 10.50
CA ASN A 412 11.38 -30.01 9.58
C ASN A 412 11.46 -31.36 8.86
N ALA A 413 12.67 -31.85 8.57
CA ALA A 413 12.90 -33.19 8.01
C ALA A 413 12.46 -34.29 9.00
N VAL A 414 12.83 -34.15 10.28
CA VAL A 414 12.37 -35.07 11.34
C VAL A 414 10.85 -35.03 11.49
N GLU A 415 10.24 -33.84 11.42
CA GLU A 415 8.79 -33.71 11.52
C GLU A 415 8.06 -34.38 10.34
N LEU A 416 8.56 -34.18 9.11
CA LEU A 416 8.04 -34.84 7.93
C LEU A 416 8.19 -36.36 8.03
N ALA A 417 9.36 -36.87 8.44
CA ALA A 417 9.58 -38.31 8.62
C ALA A 417 8.56 -38.95 9.57
N ARG A 418 8.29 -38.30 10.73
CA ARG A 418 7.27 -38.78 11.69
C ARG A 418 5.85 -38.75 11.13
N THR A 419 5.55 -37.83 10.22
CA THR A 419 4.24 -37.79 9.55
C THR A 419 4.13 -38.94 8.54
N LEU A 420 5.19 -39.23 7.80
CA LEU A 420 5.23 -40.34 6.84
C LEU A 420 5.19 -41.71 7.54
N GLU A 421 5.76 -41.86 8.74
CA GLU A 421 5.68 -43.10 9.54
C GLU A 421 4.26 -43.48 9.96
N LYS A 422 3.33 -42.51 9.98
CA LYS A 422 1.94 -42.70 10.40
C LYS A 422 0.99 -43.01 9.25
N ALA A 423 1.44 -42.83 8.01
CA ALA A 423 0.65 -43.02 6.80
C ALA A 423 0.58 -44.50 6.41
#